data_AF-A0A8C5UV25-F1
#
_entry.id   AF-A0A8C5UV25-F1
#
_cell.length_a   1.000
_cell.length_b   1.000
_cell.length_c   1.000
_cell.angle_alpha   90.00
_cell.angle_beta   90.00
_cell.angle_gamma   90.00
#
_symmetry.space_group_name_H-M   'P 1'
#
loop_
_entity.id
_entity.type
_entity.pdbx_description
1 polymer ?
#
loop_
_entity_poly.entity_id
_entity_poly.type
_entity_poly.pdbx_seq_one_letter_code
_entity_poly.pdbx_strand_id
1 'polypeptide(L)'
;MLAPSGPAAAGQVSLWHHYLGAIRSRAAPRVQDYQRAENVLLTVLERVHALDARFVVDYSRDLEAFQFALRSSDGPLRVEVPLRVDAEALLIEEPGPAEPGGGPPTCRLGVPRGGAGLERWTSDDVFSACAEEGAGCRGHIEPSKVLRVLRDLLVAAIVHCKHHSLIAPGSLSAASLREEPLCLTLLVSSGWRTVRFSLVPVVRRRQRLPALEGAQLTPGFPAGSVARIIGHGVDLVPASTQLWRTSTDYLLTRLLAALGALQGHRLDSLSVLDRVNHESWRDGGRRAGLTFGHLKTVLLWACVLFPAPEDWAELQGAVYRLLVVLLSCLATRNLPHFLHPELNLLQDGGLDLNVVYERVEAFASQPEASLRIHATHLGRSPPPRIGGGVKALLQLPASDPAYWATAYFDVLLDKFQVFNIQDKDRISAMQSIFRKTKTLGGEES
;
A
#
# COMPACT_ATOMS: atom_id res chain seq x y z
N MET A 1 -33.34 -55.48 12.68
CA MET A 1 -31.91 -55.07 12.69
C MET A 1 -31.79 -53.81 11.84
N LEU A 2 -31.89 -52.65 12.47
CA LEU A 2 -31.62 -51.34 11.89
C LEU A 2 -30.21 -50.96 12.34
N ALA A 3 -29.27 -50.86 11.40
CA ALA A 3 -27.95 -50.32 11.66
C ALA A 3 -28.08 -48.79 11.80
N PRO A 4 -27.47 -48.16 12.82
CA PRO A 4 -27.53 -46.72 12.96
C PRO A 4 -26.65 -46.05 11.91
N SER A 5 -27.23 -45.06 11.23
CA SER A 5 -26.55 -44.05 10.45
C SER A 5 -25.41 -43.43 11.27
N GLY A 6 -24.18 -43.56 10.79
CA GLY A 6 -23.03 -42.87 11.36
C GLY A 6 -23.23 -41.35 11.36
N PRO A 7 -22.65 -40.63 12.34
CA PRO A 7 -22.83 -39.19 12.45
C PRO A 7 -22.26 -38.50 11.20
N ALA A 8 -23.06 -37.63 10.61
CA ALA A 8 -22.63 -36.72 9.55
C ALA A 8 -21.36 -35.99 10.02
N ALA A 9 -20.29 -36.09 9.24
CA ALA A 9 -19.05 -35.38 9.50
C ALA A 9 -19.35 -33.88 9.60
N ALA A 10 -19.25 -33.34 10.81
CA ALA A 10 -19.20 -31.91 11.03
C ALA A 10 -18.04 -31.36 10.20
N GLY A 11 -18.34 -30.53 9.19
CA GLY A 11 -17.39 -30.08 8.18
C GLY A 11 -16.14 -29.48 8.83
N GLN A 12 -15.00 -30.15 8.66
CA GLN A 12 -13.73 -29.67 9.14
C GLN A 12 -13.38 -28.38 8.38
N VAL A 13 -13.49 -27.24 9.05
CA VAL A 13 -13.18 -25.92 8.47
C VAL A 13 -11.73 -25.93 8.01
N SER A 14 -11.49 -25.57 6.75
CA SER A 14 -10.13 -25.54 6.19
C SER A 14 -9.23 -24.58 6.98
N LEU A 15 -7.94 -24.92 7.07
CA LEU A 15 -6.94 -24.15 7.84
C LEU A 15 -6.92 -22.67 7.43
N TRP A 16 -7.11 -22.38 6.15
CA TRP A 16 -7.21 -21.04 5.58
C TRP A 16 -8.35 -20.23 6.19
N HIS A 17 -9.56 -20.81 6.26
CA HIS A 17 -10.73 -20.12 6.82
C HIS A 17 -10.59 -19.93 8.34
N HIS A 18 -9.97 -20.88 9.03
CA HIS A 18 -9.67 -20.72 10.44
C HIS A 18 -8.67 -19.58 10.69
N TYR A 19 -7.59 -19.52 9.91
CA TYR A 19 -6.61 -18.43 9.96
C TYR A 19 -7.22 -17.07 9.66
N LEU A 20 -8.03 -16.98 8.60
CA LEU A 20 -8.77 -15.77 8.26
C LEU A 20 -9.76 -15.37 9.37
N GLY A 21 -10.44 -16.33 10.00
CA GLY A 21 -11.33 -16.09 11.14
C GLY A 21 -10.61 -15.42 12.31
N ALA A 22 -9.38 -15.83 12.62
CA ALA A 22 -8.58 -15.20 13.67
C ALA A 22 -8.07 -13.80 13.30
N ILE A 23 -7.81 -13.53 12.02
CA ILE A 23 -7.51 -12.18 11.55
C ILE A 23 -8.73 -11.28 11.73
N ARG A 24 -9.90 -11.74 11.25
CA ARG A 24 -11.15 -10.97 11.29
C ARG A 24 -11.66 -10.71 12.71
N SER A 25 -11.46 -11.64 13.64
CA SER A 25 -11.86 -11.44 15.05
C SER A 25 -11.16 -10.25 15.73
N ARG A 26 -10.01 -9.81 15.18
CA ARG A 26 -9.26 -8.65 15.67
C ARG A 26 -9.55 -7.37 14.89
N ALA A 27 -10.22 -7.44 13.75
CA ALA A 27 -10.42 -6.29 12.87
C ALA A 27 -11.27 -5.20 13.53
N ALA A 28 -12.45 -5.55 14.06
CA ALA A 28 -13.35 -4.56 14.66
C ALA A 28 -12.76 -3.85 15.90
N PRO A 29 -12.13 -4.56 16.87
CA PRO A 29 -11.42 -3.88 17.96
C PRO A 29 -10.29 -2.95 17.47
N ARG A 30 -9.55 -3.36 16.43
CA ARG A 30 -8.48 -2.52 15.85
C ARG A 30 -9.02 -1.25 15.22
N VAL A 31 -10.16 -1.31 14.51
CA VAL A 31 -10.83 -0.12 13.96
C VAL A 31 -11.22 0.82 15.09
N GLN A 32 -11.82 0.30 16.16
CA GLN A 32 -12.24 1.13 17.30
C GLN A 32 -11.06 1.76 18.03
N ASP A 33 -9.96 1.02 18.22
CA ASP A 33 -8.72 1.54 18.78
C ASP A 33 -8.16 2.67 17.91
N TYR A 34 -8.12 2.45 16.59
CA TYR A 34 -7.67 3.45 15.63
C TYR A 34 -8.51 4.72 15.67
N GLN A 35 -9.84 4.59 15.57
CA GLN A 35 -10.76 5.74 15.59
C GLN A 35 -10.68 6.52 16.91
N ARG A 36 -10.46 5.84 18.04
CA ARG A 36 -10.21 6.53 19.32
C ARG A 36 -8.91 7.34 19.29
N ALA A 37 -7.84 6.78 18.75
CA ALA A 37 -6.57 7.49 18.60
C ALA A 37 -6.68 8.65 17.59
N GLU A 38 -7.36 8.43 16.47
CA GLU A 38 -7.61 9.42 15.44
C GLU A 38 -8.43 10.59 15.97
N ASN A 39 -9.48 10.34 16.77
CA ASN A 39 -10.25 11.42 17.39
C ASN A 39 -9.36 12.35 18.26
N VAL A 40 -8.43 11.78 19.03
CA VAL A 40 -7.47 12.57 19.82
C VAL A 40 -6.56 13.39 18.90
N LEU A 41 -6.09 12.80 17.80
CA LEU A 41 -5.27 13.49 16.82
C LEU A 41 -6.02 14.63 16.14
N LEU A 42 -7.28 14.41 15.72
CA LEU A 42 -8.12 15.41 15.09
C LEU A 42 -8.41 16.59 16.02
N THR A 43 -8.70 16.35 17.31
CA THR A 43 -8.85 17.42 18.31
C THR A 43 -7.61 18.32 18.38
N VAL A 44 -6.41 17.72 18.29
CA VAL A 44 -5.15 18.49 18.28
C VAL A 44 -4.98 19.23 16.96
N LEU A 45 -5.28 18.60 15.81
CA LEU A 45 -5.19 19.24 14.50
C LEU A 45 -6.20 20.39 14.35
N GLU A 46 -7.39 20.29 14.95
CA GLU A 46 -8.36 21.41 15.03
C GLU A 46 -7.77 22.60 15.79
N ARG A 47 -7.02 22.33 16.87
CA ARG A 47 -6.31 23.38 17.59
C ARG A 47 -5.14 23.95 16.77
N VAL A 48 -4.43 23.12 16.02
CA VAL A 48 -3.40 23.59 15.05
C VAL A 48 -4.04 24.53 14.02
N HIS A 49 -5.17 24.15 13.43
CA HIS A 49 -5.91 24.99 12.48
C HIS A 49 -6.36 26.32 13.09
N ALA A 50 -6.82 26.30 14.35
CA ALA A 50 -7.22 27.51 15.06
C ALA A 50 -6.04 28.45 15.36
N LEU A 51 -4.84 27.91 15.58
CA LEU A 51 -3.60 28.67 15.78
C LEU A 51 -3.05 29.20 14.44
N ASP A 52 -3.13 28.40 13.38
CA ASP A 52 -2.69 28.76 12.04
C ASP A 52 -3.56 28.10 10.97
N ALA A 53 -4.39 28.92 10.32
CA ALA A 53 -5.34 28.48 9.30
C ALA A 53 -4.68 28.03 7.97
N ARG A 54 -3.35 28.07 7.84
CA ARG A 54 -2.61 27.46 6.73
C ARG A 54 -2.71 25.93 6.73
N PHE A 55 -2.88 25.32 7.90
CA PHE A 55 -3.05 23.88 8.05
C PHE A 55 -4.54 23.57 8.18
N VAL A 56 -5.05 22.67 7.35
CA VAL A 56 -6.45 22.27 7.31
C VAL A 56 -6.59 20.88 7.91
N VAL A 57 -7.71 20.64 8.57
CA VAL A 57 -8.07 19.32 9.09
C VAL A 57 -8.87 18.58 8.03
N ASP A 58 -8.42 17.38 7.64
CA ASP A 58 -9.21 16.47 6.83
C ASP A 58 -9.99 15.51 7.74
N TYR A 59 -11.29 15.40 7.49
CA TYR A 59 -12.21 14.56 8.25
C TYR A 59 -12.66 13.33 7.45
N SER A 60 -12.01 13.01 6.32
CA SER A 60 -12.24 11.75 5.63
C SER A 60 -11.71 10.58 6.46
N ARG A 61 -12.51 10.08 7.41
CA ARG A 61 -12.10 9.11 8.46
C ARG A 61 -12.02 7.65 8.00
N ASP A 62 -12.50 7.34 6.79
CA ASP A 62 -12.86 5.95 6.48
C ASP A 62 -11.70 5.14 5.89
N LEU A 63 -10.78 5.77 5.16
CA LEU A 63 -9.80 5.05 4.34
C LEU A 63 -8.62 4.52 5.17
N GLU A 64 -8.12 5.32 6.09
CA GLU A 64 -6.98 5.01 6.94
C GLU A 64 -7.37 3.98 8.01
N ALA A 65 -8.57 4.11 8.59
CA ALA A 65 -9.13 3.14 9.52
C ALA A 65 -9.34 1.77 8.84
N PHE A 66 -9.88 1.78 7.62
CA PHE A 66 -10.01 0.58 6.79
C PHE A 66 -8.65 -0.07 6.51
N GLN A 67 -7.64 0.72 6.10
CA GLN A 67 -6.30 0.23 5.86
C GLN A 67 -5.63 -0.33 7.14
N PHE A 68 -5.86 0.31 8.30
CA PHE A 68 -5.35 -0.16 9.58
C PHE A 68 -5.90 -1.53 9.97
N ALA A 69 -7.18 -1.77 9.69
CA ALA A 69 -7.87 -3.01 9.99
C ALA A 69 -7.38 -4.18 9.13
N LEU A 70 -7.05 -3.90 7.86
CA LEU A 70 -6.58 -4.90 6.91
C LEU A 70 -5.15 -5.39 7.20
N ARG A 71 -4.32 -4.55 7.81
CA ARG A 71 -2.91 -4.84 8.07
C ARG A 71 -2.67 -5.36 9.48
N SER A 72 -1.64 -6.17 9.60
CA SER A 72 -1.17 -6.82 10.82
C SER A 72 -0.18 -5.98 11.61
N SER A 73 0.52 -5.07 10.95
CA SER A 73 1.50 -4.20 11.59
C SER A 73 0.83 -3.02 12.31
N ASP A 74 1.33 -2.72 13.52
CA ASP A 74 1.02 -1.49 14.27
C ASP A 74 2.00 -0.34 13.94
N GLY A 75 2.69 -0.40 12.79
CA GLY A 75 3.60 0.64 12.31
C GLY A 75 2.94 2.02 12.09
N PRO A 76 3.69 3.02 11.60
CA PRO A 76 3.08 4.31 11.31
C PRO A 76 1.98 4.19 10.24
N LEU A 77 0.88 4.91 10.41
CA LEU A 77 -0.04 5.25 9.34
C LEU A 77 0.16 6.69 8.93
N ARG A 78 0.20 6.91 7.61
CA ARG A 78 0.27 8.25 7.07
C ARG A 78 -1.06 8.95 7.29
N VAL A 79 -1.01 10.16 7.83
CA VAL A 79 -2.16 11.07 7.92
C VAL A 79 -1.77 12.34 7.21
N GLU A 80 -2.59 12.72 6.25
CA GLU A 80 -2.36 13.90 5.44
C GLU A 80 -2.87 15.14 6.19
N VAL A 81 -2.07 16.21 6.16
CA VAL A 81 -2.43 17.52 6.71
C VAL A 81 -2.49 18.49 5.53
N PRO A 82 -3.68 18.67 4.91
CA PRO A 82 -3.81 19.53 3.75
C PRO A 82 -3.44 20.96 4.09
N LEU A 83 -2.68 21.58 3.19
CA LEU A 83 -2.35 22.99 3.27
C LEU A 83 -3.46 23.80 2.60
N ARG A 84 -3.75 24.99 3.12
CA ARG A 84 -4.71 25.93 2.53
C ARG A 84 -4.10 26.66 1.33
N VAL A 85 -3.63 25.87 0.37
CA VAL A 85 -3.12 26.28 -0.93
C VAL A 85 -3.28 25.11 -1.89
N ASP A 86 -3.84 25.39 -3.06
CA ASP A 86 -3.92 24.44 -4.17
C ASP A 86 -2.70 24.65 -5.08
N ALA A 87 -2.16 23.57 -5.65
CA ALA A 87 -1.00 23.64 -6.53
C ALA A 87 -1.27 24.45 -7.79
N GLU A 88 -2.52 24.55 -8.23
CA GLU A 88 -2.94 25.36 -9.38
C GLU A 88 -2.72 26.88 -9.16
N ALA A 89 -2.63 27.31 -7.90
CA ALA A 89 -2.28 28.69 -7.56
C ALA A 89 -0.76 28.95 -7.52
N LEU A 90 0.05 27.90 -7.70
CA LEU A 90 1.51 27.92 -7.57
C LEU A 90 2.19 27.65 -8.91
N LEU A 91 3.44 28.10 -9.03
CA LEU A 91 4.31 27.76 -10.14
C LEU A 91 5.03 26.44 -9.80
N ILE A 92 4.83 25.42 -10.62
CA ILE A 92 5.49 24.13 -10.45
C ILE A 92 6.74 24.12 -11.32
N GLU A 93 7.91 24.10 -10.69
CA GLU A 93 9.21 24.08 -11.36
C GLU A 93 9.85 22.70 -11.19
N GLU A 94 10.07 21.99 -12.30
CA GLU A 94 10.75 20.70 -12.27
C GLU A 94 12.28 20.89 -12.22
N PRO A 95 12.99 20.26 -11.28
CA PRO A 95 14.43 20.42 -11.14
C PRO A 95 15.16 19.61 -12.22
N GLY A 96 15.40 20.23 -13.39
CA GLY A 96 16.23 19.66 -14.47
C GLY A 96 15.73 18.30 -15.02
N PRO A 97 16.44 17.70 -15.99
CA PRO A 97 16.07 16.38 -16.49
C PRO A 97 16.27 15.33 -15.38
N ALA A 98 15.20 14.66 -14.98
CA ALA A 98 15.27 13.50 -14.09
C ALA A 98 16.13 12.40 -14.74
N GLU A 99 17.09 11.85 -14.01
CA GLU A 99 17.86 10.71 -14.52
C GLU A 99 16.93 9.51 -14.80
N PRO A 100 17.18 8.74 -15.87
CA PRO A 100 16.40 7.55 -16.18
C PRO A 100 16.52 6.54 -15.04
N GLY A 101 15.39 6.20 -14.42
CA GLY A 101 15.32 5.34 -13.23
C GLY A 101 15.18 6.10 -11.90
N GLY A 102 15.10 7.43 -11.93
CA GLY A 102 14.81 8.24 -10.75
C GLY A 102 13.41 8.00 -10.19
N GLY A 103 13.26 8.19 -8.86
CA GLY A 103 11.99 8.08 -8.16
C GLY A 103 10.90 9.02 -8.69
N PRO A 104 9.71 9.07 -8.05
CA PRO A 104 8.59 9.87 -8.53
C PRO A 104 8.99 11.33 -8.80
N PRO A 105 8.46 11.95 -9.86
CA PRO A 105 8.89 13.27 -10.31
C PRO A 105 8.82 14.27 -9.16
N THR A 106 9.94 14.97 -8.96
CA THR A 106 10.06 16.00 -7.93
C THR A 106 9.86 17.38 -8.52
N CYS A 107 9.43 18.35 -7.71
CA CYS A 107 9.18 19.72 -8.13
C CYS A 107 9.43 20.70 -6.99
N ARG A 108 9.68 21.96 -7.35
CA ARG A 108 9.63 23.12 -6.46
C ARG A 108 8.31 23.84 -6.63
N LEU A 109 7.80 24.40 -5.53
CA LEU A 109 6.55 25.14 -5.51
C LEU A 109 6.84 26.63 -5.34
N GLY A 110 6.83 27.35 -6.46
CA GLY A 110 7.07 28.79 -6.53
C GLY A 110 5.80 29.61 -6.29
N VAL A 111 5.90 30.70 -5.52
CA VAL A 111 4.79 31.65 -5.35
C VAL A 111 4.86 32.69 -6.48
N PRO A 112 3.81 32.85 -7.32
CA PRO A 112 3.82 33.81 -8.41
C PRO A 112 3.83 35.26 -7.92
N ARG A 113 4.52 36.15 -8.65
CA ARG A 113 4.64 37.57 -8.26
C ARG A 113 3.31 38.34 -8.24
N GLY A 114 2.29 37.88 -8.97
CA GLY A 114 0.96 38.52 -9.05
C GLY A 114 -0.17 37.75 -8.37
N GLY A 115 0.12 36.68 -7.62
CA GLY A 115 -0.92 35.86 -6.99
C GLY A 115 -1.54 36.54 -5.78
N ALA A 116 -2.84 36.88 -5.85
CA ALA A 116 -3.61 37.36 -4.72
C ALA A 116 -3.96 36.20 -3.76
N GLY A 117 -3.90 36.42 -2.44
CA GLY A 117 -4.29 35.44 -1.43
C GLY A 117 -3.19 34.46 -1.00
N LEU A 118 -1.96 34.67 -1.44
CA LEU A 118 -0.79 33.85 -1.08
C LEU A 118 0.16 34.53 -0.06
N GLU A 119 -0.26 35.66 0.53
CA GLU A 119 0.58 36.48 1.41
C GLU A 119 1.04 35.70 2.65
N ARG A 120 0.22 34.76 3.12
CA ARG A 120 0.53 33.87 4.27
C ARG A 120 1.58 32.81 3.94
N TRP A 121 1.83 32.57 2.65
CA TRP A 121 2.80 31.60 2.14
C TRP A 121 4.11 32.25 1.70
N THR A 122 4.23 33.58 1.84
CA THR A 122 5.46 34.35 1.57
C THR A 122 6.23 34.75 2.83
N SER A 123 5.80 34.28 4.00
CA SER A 123 6.49 34.53 5.27
C SER A 123 7.73 33.64 5.42
N ASP A 124 8.79 34.19 6.02
CA ASP A 124 10.12 33.55 6.12
C ASP A 124 10.11 32.17 6.83
N ASP A 125 9.05 31.91 7.61
CA ASP A 125 8.83 30.68 8.36
C ASP A 125 8.47 29.47 7.49
N VAL A 126 7.95 29.68 6.27
CA VAL A 126 7.58 28.63 5.29
C VAL A 126 8.21 28.85 3.91
N PHE A 127 8.72 30.05 3.65
CA PHE A 127 9.12 30.54 2.33
C PHE A 127 10.62 30.87 2.26
N SER A 128 11.22 30.65 1.11
CA SER A 128 12.56 31.15 0.78
C SER A 128 12.51 32.03 -0.46
N ALA A 129 12.90 33.29 -0.32
CA ALA A 129 12.90 34.26 -1.40
C ALA A 129 13.90 33.87 -2.51
N CYS A 130 13.52 34.12 -3.77
CA CYS A 130 14.41 33.95 -4.90
C CYS A 130 15.42 35.10 -4.93
N ALA A 131 16.71 34.79 -5.06
CA ALA A 131 17.76 35.81 -5.13
C ALA A 131 17.79 36.55 -6.48
N GLU A 132 17.17 35.98 -7.52
CA GLU A 132 17.18 36.55 -8.86
C GLU A 132 15.95 37.43 -9.13
N GLU A 133 16.18 38.71 -9.40
CA GLU A 133 15.12 39.69 -9.65
C GLU A 133 14.32 39.40 -10.95
N GLY A 134 14.84 38.56 -11.85
CA GLY A 134 14.20 38.16 -13.12
C GLY A 134 13.42 36.84 -13.11
N ALA A 135 13.41 36.08 -11.99
CA ALA A 135 12.65 34.84 -11.90
C ALA A 135 11.13 35.11 -11.86
N GLY A 136 10.34 34.29 -12.55
CA GLY A 136 8.87 34.40 -12.62
C GLY A 136 8.15 34.21 -11.27
N CYS A 137 8.85 33.70 -10.26
CA CYS A 137 8.36 33.51 -8.90
C CYS A 137 9.03 34.48 -7.90
N ARG A 138 8.40 34.70 -6.74
CA ARG A 138 8.98 35.44 -5.61
C ARG A 138 10.01 34.60 -4.84
N GLY A 139 9.99 33.29 -5.03
CA GLY A 139 10.64 32.29 -4.19
C GLY A 139 9.75 31.06 -4.02
N HIS A 140 10.16 30.16 -3.13
CA HIS A 140 9.62 28.80 -3.04
C HIS A 140 9.11 28.45 -1.64
N ILE A 141 8.04 27.66 -1.58
CA ILE A 141 7.51 27.05 -0.35
C ILE A 141 8.34 25.80 -0.05
N GLU A 142 9.06 25.81 1.07
CA GLU A 142 9.96 24.72 1.44
C GLU A 142 9.27 23.70 2.36
N PRO A 143 9.24 22.39 2.00
CA PRO A 143 8.65 21.36 2.84
C PRO A 143 9.24 21.30 4.25
N SER A 144 10.55 21.48 4.40
CA SER A 144 11.21 21.43 5.72
C SER A 144 10.79 22.56 6.65
N LYS A 145 10.59 23.76 6.08
CA LYS A 145 10.09 24.93 6.83
C LYS A 145 8.63 24.72 7.25
N VAL A 146 7.78 24.24 6.34
CA VAL A 146 6.38 23.88 6.64
C VAL A 146 6.30 22.82 7.75
N LEU A 147 7.13 21.76 7.69
CA LEU A 147 7.18 20.73 8.72
C LEU A 147 7.59 21.30 10.09
N ARG A 148 8.54 22.24 10.12
CA ARG A 148 8.97 22.90 11.35
C ARG A 148 7.85 23.72 11.98
N VAL A 149 7.15 24.53 11.18
CA VAL A 149 5.99 25.30 11.67
C VAL A 149 4.90 24.35 12.21
N LEU A 150 4.58 23.29 11.46
CA LEU A 150 3.60 22.29 11.90
C LEU A 150 4.00 21.63 13.23
N ARG A 151 5.30 21.32 13.41
CA ARG A 151 5.83 20.75 14.65
C ARG A 151 5.58 21.69 15.83
N ASP A 152 5.93 22.96 15.70
CA ASP A 152 5.79 23.93 16.78
C ASP A 152 4.31 24.15 17.15
N LEU A 153 3.43 24.21 16.14
CA LEU A 153 1.98 24.28 16.33
C LEU A 153 1.43 23.03 17.01
N LEU A 154 1.90 21.83 16.65
CA LEU A 154 1.49 20.58 17.30
C LEU A 154 1.91 20.56 18.78
N VAL A 155 3.13 21.00 19.11
CA VAL A 155 3.57 21.09 20.50
C VAL A 155 2.66 22.03 21.29
N ALA A 156 2.41 23.24 20.76
CA ALA A 156 1.53 24.21 21.40
C ALA A 156 0.09 23.69 21.55
N ALA A 157 -0.44 23.05 20.52
CA ALA A 157 -1.77 22.45 20.50
C ALA A 157 -1.90 21.32 21.53
N ILE A 158 -0.92 20.40 21.61
CA ILE A 158 -0.92 19.30 22.58
C ILE A 158 -0.90 19.85 24.01
N VAL A 159 -0.04 20.84 24.30
CA VAL A 159 0.03 21.47 25.62
C VAL A 159 -1.31 22.14 25.98
N HIS A 160 -1.89 22.87 25.03
CA HIS A 160 -3.19 23.51 25.21
C HIS A 160 -4.30 22.50 25.49
N CYS A 161 -4.44 21.46 24.66
CA CYS A 161 -5.46 20.42 24.81
C CYS A 161 -5.32 19.67 26.14
N LYS A 162 -4.10 19.44 26.62
CA LYS A 162 -3.88 18.85 27.96
C LYS A 162 -4.34 19.77 29.08
N HIS A 163 -3.94 21.04 29.04
CA HIS A 163 -4.27 22.01 30.09
C HIS A 163 -5.79 22.24 30.20
N HIS A 164 -6.50 22.19 29.08
CA HIS A 164 -7.95 22.39 29.03
C HIS A 164 -8.75 21.08 29.07
N SER A 165 -8.11 19.94 29.36
CA SER A 165 -8.74 18.62 29.44
C SER A 165 -9.54 18.22 28.19
N LEU A 166 -9.14 18.71 27.01
CA LEU A 166 -9.76 18.35 25.72
C LEU A 166 -9.35 16.94 25.25
N ILE A 167 -8.25 16.41 25.78
CA ILE A 167 -7.78 15.05 25.53
C ILE A 167 -7.52 14.35 26.88
N ALA A 168 -7.72 13.03 26.91
CA ALA A 168 -7.51 12.25 28.12
C ALA A 168 -6.03 12.32 28.58
N PRO A 169 -5.74 12.39 29.89
CA PRO A 169 -4.38 12.34 30.39
C PRO A 169 -3.65 11.08 29.89
N GLY A 170 -2.42 11.24 29.40
CA GLY A 170 -1.63 10.14 28.86
C GLY A 170 -1.98 9.68 27.44
N SER A 171 -3.07 10.16 26.83
CA SER A 171 -3.45 9.80 25.45
C SER A 171 -2.45 10.27 24.40
N LEU A 172 -1.80 11.41 24.62
CA LEU A 172 -0.82 11.98 23.70
C LEU A 172 0.22 12.78 24.48
N SER A 173 1.44 12.88 23.99
CA SER A 173 2.49 13.70 24.60
C SER A 173 3.31 14.42 23.55
N ALA A 174 3.65 15.68 23.79
CA ALA A 174 4.56 16.42 22.92
C ALA A 174 5.94 15.75 22.85
N ALA A 175 6.37 15.04 23.91
CA ALA A 175 7.61 14.27 23.92
C ALA A 175 7.58 13.05 22.98
N SER A 176 6.42 12.61 22.51
CA SER A 176 6.34 11.52 21.52
C SER A 176 6.46 12.02 20.08
N LEU A 177 6.40 13.34 19.85
CA LEU A 177 6.58 13.98 18.56
C LEU A 177 8.04 13.84 18.11
N ARG A 178 8.25 13.15 16.99
CA ARG A 178 9.56 12.99 16.37
C ARG A 178 9.55 13.66 15.01
N GLU A 179 10.57 14.47 14.76
CA GLU A 179 10.82 15.06 13.45
C GLU A 179 11.59 14.06 12.60
N GLU A 180 10.98 13.63 11.50
CA GLU A 180 11.61 12.82 10.46
C GLU A 180 11.80 13.71 9.22
N PRO A 181 12.72 13.38 8.29
CA PRO A 181 13.07 14.28 7.18
C PRO A 181 11.87 14.71 6.29
N LEU A 182 10.84 13.87 6.21
CA LEU A 182 9.71 14.06 5.29
C LEU A 182 8.33 14.09 6.01
N CYS A 183 8.30 13.89 7.33
CA CYS A 183 7.07 13.79 8.09
C CYS A 183 7.30 14.04 9.60
N LEU A 184 6.20 14.19 10.34
CA LEU A 184 6.23 14.23 11.80
C LEU A 184 5.54 13.00 12.36
N THR A 185 6.21 12.28 13.25
CA THR A 185 5.63 11.07 13.82
C THR A 185 5.16 11.30 15.26
N LEU A 186 3.92 10.88 15.54
CA LEU A 186 3.27 10.96 16.84
C LEU A 186 2.83 9.58 17.32
N LEU A 187 2.91 9.36 18.62
CA LEU A 187 2.33 8.20 19.30
C LEU A 187 1.12 8.63 20.10
N VAL A 188 -0.04 8.05 19.78
CA VAL A 188 -1.32 8.31 20.44
C VAL A 188 -1.83 7.02 21.06
N SER A 189 -2.13 7.05 22.35
CA SER A 189 -2.66 5.91 23.11
C SER A 189 -4.20 5.89 23.06
N SER A 190 -4.76 4.77 22.60
CA SER A 190 -6.21 4.51 22.54
C SER A 190 -6.70 3.64 23.70
N GLY A 191 -6.09 3.79 24.88
CA GLY A 191 -6.26 2.90 26.02
C GLY A 191 -5.07 1.93 26.11
N TRP A 192 -5.27 0.67 25.73
CA TRP A 192 -4.27 -0.39 25.92
C TRP A 192 -3.33 -0.55 24.70
N ARG A 193 -3.67 0.09 23.58
CA ARG A 193 -2.87 0.12 22.35
C ARG A 193 -2.35 1.54 22.12
N THR A 194 -1.15 1.63 21.56
CA THR A 194 -0.59 2.89 21.08
C THR A 194 -0.50 2.82 19.57
N VAL A 195 -1.11 3.79 18.89
CA VAL A 195 -1.12 3.94 17.44
C VAL A 195 -0.08 4.98 17.06
N ARG A 196 0.72 4.67 16.03
CA ARG A 196 1.72 5.58 15.47
C ARG A 196 1.16 6.26 14.24
N PHE A 197 1.19 7.58 14.21
CA PHE A 197 0.76 8.41 13.08
C PHE A 197 1.95 9.16 12.51
N SER A 198 2.10 9.15 11.19
CA SER A 198 3.05 9.98 10.46
C SER A 198 2.28 11.08 9.74
N LEU A 199 2.30 12.27 10.31
CA LEU A 199 1.70 13.47 9.76
C LEU A 199 2.53 13.98 8.60
N VAL A 200 1.90 14.17 7.45
CA VAL A 200 2.56 14.68 6.25
C VAL A 200 1.79 15.89 5.73
N PRO A 201 2.41 17.07 5.61
CA PRO A 201 1.77 18.21 4.98
C PRO A 201 1.55 17.92 3.48
N VAL A 202 0.40 18.33 2.97
CA VAL A 202 -0.01 18.02 1.60
C VAL A 202 -0.49 19.27 0.88
N VAL A 203 0.05 19.51 -0.33
CA VAL A 203 -0.51 20.50 -1.25
C VAL A 203 -1.39 19.77 -2.24
N ARG A 204 -2.68 20.15 -2.29
CA ARG A 204 -3.65 19.50 -3.18
C ARG A 204 -3.38 19.91 -4.62
N ARG A 205 -3.41 18.94 -5.54
CA ARG A 205 -3.24 19.20 -6.98
C ARG A 205 -4.29 18.41 -7.75
N ARG A 206 -5.18 19.15 -8.43
CA ARG A 206 -6.30 18.64 -9.23
C ARG A 206 -5.87 18.18 -10.63
N GLN A 207 -4.58 18.20 -10.93
CA GLN A 207 -4.07 17.75 -12.22
C GLN A 207 -4.28 16.24 -12.40
N ARG A 208 -4.93 15.88 -13.51
CA ARG A 208 -5.10 14.48 -13.93
C ARG A 208 -3.74 13.88 -14.24
N LEU A 209 -3.52 12.63 -13.83
CA LEU A 209 -2.37 11.82 -14.24
C LEU A 209 -2.51 11.47 -15.73
N PRO A 210 -1.68 12.05 -16.64
CA PRO A 210 -1.78 11.75 -18.08
C PRO A 210 -1.34 10.31 -18.39
N ALA A 211 -0.45 9.75 -17.57
CA ALA A 211 0.12 8.41 -17.75
C ALA A 211 -0.92 7.27 -17.79
N LEU A 212 -2.14 7.51 -17.29
CA LEU A 212 -3.23 6.52 -17.26
C LEU A 212 -4.25 6.68 -18.39
N GLU A 213 -4.16 7.74 -19.21
CA GLU A 213 -5.06 7.91 -20.36
C GLU A 213 -4.75 6.92 -21.49
N GLY A 214 -3.54 6.32 -21.51
CA GLY A 214 -3.11 5.31 -22.49
C GLY A 214 -3.05 3.86 -21.98
N ALA A 215 -3.09 3.62 -20.66
CA ALA A 215 -2.95 2.29 -20.09
C ALA A 215 -4.32 1.65 -19.80
N GLN A 216 -4.60 0.51 -20.45
CA GLN A 216 -5.83 -0.29 -20.36
C GLN A 216 -6.04 -0.98 -18.99
N LEU A 217 -5.90 -0.25 -17.87
CA LEU A 217 -6.05 -0.79 -16.50
C LEU A 217 -7.53 -0.84 -16.08
N THR A 218 -8.35 -1.54 -16.86
CA THR A 218 -9.79 -1.71 -16.64
C THR A 218 -10.24 -3.09 -16.15
N PRO A 219 -9.61 -4.23 -16.52
CA PRO A 219 -10.17 -5.52 -16.13
C PRO A 219 -10.01 -5.72 -14.62
N GLY A 220 -11.08 -6.17 -13.95
CA GLY A 220 -11.08 -6.57 -12.53
C GLY A 220 -11.47 -5.49 -11.51
N PHE A 221 -11.66 -4.24 -11.94
CA PHE A 221 -12.16 -3.15 -11.10
C PHE A 221 -13.63 -2.81 -11.44
N PRO A 222 -14.42 -2.27 -10.49
CA PRO A 222 -15.76 -1.80 -10.80
C PRO A 222 -15.74 -0.76 -11.94
N ALA A 223 -16.68 -0.87 -12.88
CA ALA A 223 -16.73 0.01 -14.05
C ALA A 223 -16.71 1.49 -13.66
N GLY A 224 -15.83 2.28 -14.30
CA GLY A 224 -15.67 3.71 -14.05
C GLY A 224 -15.00 4.09 -12.72
N SER A 225 -14.73 3.15 -11.80
CA SER A 225 -14.13 3.46 -10.51
C SER A 225 -12.71 3.99 -10.63
N VAL A 226 -11.88 3.37 -11.48
CA VAL A 226 -10.49 3.75 -11.74
C VAL A 226 -10.41 5.16 -12.30
N ALA A 227 -11.14 5.44 -13.39
CA ALA A 227 -11.20 6.77 -14.01
C ALA A 227 -11.72 7.84 -13.04
N ARG A 228 -12.75 7.52 -12.26
CA ARG A 228 -13.27 8.43 -11.22
C ARG A 228 -12.21 8.73 -10.17
N ILE A 229 -11.53 7.73 -9.63
CA ILE A 229 -10.52 7.89 -8.57
C ILE A 229 -9.34 8.71 -9.07
N ILE A 230 -8.79 8.38 -10.24
CA ILE A 230 -7.68 9.10 -10.85
C ILE A 230 -8.08 10.54 -11.19
N GLY A 231 -9.34 10.76 -11.58
CA GLY A 231 -9.88 12.10 -11.87
C GLY A 231 -9.90 13.07 -10.67
N HIS A 232 -9.65 12.61 -9.44
CA HIS A 232 -9.52 13.50 -8.28
C HIS A 232 -8.17 14.22 -8.20
N GLY A 233 -7.20 13.83 -9.03
CA GLY A 233 -5.85 14.39 -9.03
C GLY A 233 -4.88 13.65 -8.11
N VAL A 234 -3.64 14.14 -8.06
CA VAL A 234 -2.57 13.60 -7.20
C VAL A 234 -2.07 14.68 -6.28
N ASP A 235 -1.91 14.34 -5.02
CA ASP A 235 -1.41 15.27 -4.03
C ASP A 235 0.12 15.40 -4.07
N LEU A 236 0.62 16.55 -3.64
CA LEU A 236 2.05 16.83 -3.52
C LEU A 236 2.48 16.74 -2.06
N VAL A 237 3.57 16.03 -1.84
CA VAL A 237 4.11 15.72 -0.51
C VAL A 237 5.60 15.99 -0.45
N PRO A 238 6.19 16.17 0.75
CA PRO A 238 7.64 16.34 0.88
C PRO A 238 8.43 15.20 0.24
N ALA A 239 9.43 15.57 -0.56
CA ALA A 239 10.42 14.67 -1.16
C ALA A 239 11.82 14.89 -0.58
N SER A 240 12.14 16.13 -0.23
CA SER A 240 13.36 16.54 0.45
C SER A 240 13.11 17.82 1.26
N THR A 241 14.18 18.46 1.73
CA THR A 241 14.08 19.73 2.47
C THR A 241 13.48 20.87 1.65
N GLN A 242 13.63 20.81 0.32
CA GLN A 242 13.22 21.87 -0.62
C GLN A 242 12.27 21.37 -1.72
N LEU A 243 12.21 20.05 -1.95
CA LEU A 243 11.47 19.46 -3.06
C LEU A 243 10.19 18.77 -2.59
N TRP A 244 9.17 18.91 -3.41
CA TRP A 244 7.90 18.17 -3.33
C TRP A 244 7.91 17.04 -4.37
N ARG A 245 7.09 16.02 -4.18
CA ARG A 245 6.86 14.93 -5.13
C ARG A 245 5.38 14.59 -5.20
N THR A 246 4.96 13.97 -6.29
CA THR A 246 3.62 13.39 -6.40
C THR A 246 3.47 12.21 -5.44
N SER A 247 2.30 12.13 -4.80
CA SER A 247 1.89 11.02 -3.94
C SER A 247 0.70 10.30 -4.56
N THR A 248 0.84 8.98 -4.68
CA THR A 248 -0.20 8.08 -5.20
C THR A 248 -0.88 7.28 -4.09
N ASP A 249 -0.40 7.37 -2.85
CA ASP A 249 -0.83 6.48 -1.76
C ASP A 249 -2.35 6.55 -1.49
N TYR A 250 -2.91 7.76 -1.44
CA TYR A 250 -4.35 7.99 -1.30
C TYR A 250 -5.15 7.34 -2.43
N LEU A 251 -4.71 7.50 -3.68
CA LEU A 251 -5.35 6.87 -4.85
C LEU A 251 -5.30 5.33 -4.76
N LEU A 252 -4.14 4.77 -4.39
CA LEU A 252 -3.99 3.32 -4.22
C LEU A 252 -4.89 2.80 -3.10
N THR A 253 -5.04 3.54 -2.01
CA THR A 253 -5.95 3.17 -0.90
C THR A 253 -7.42 3.26 -1.31
N ARG A 254 -7.81 4.23 -2.14
CA ARG A 254 -9.16 4.29 -2.73
C ARG A 254 -9.44 3.16 -3.71
N LEU A 255 -8.46 2.79 -4.52
CA LEU A 255 -8.57 1.62 -5.40
C LEU A 255 -8.75 0.34 -4.58
N LEU A 256 -7.99 0.20 -3.48
CA LEU A 256 -8.15 -0.91 -2.55
C LEU A 256 -9.56 -0.94 -1.92
N ALA A 257 -10.10 0.22 -1.51
CA ALA A 257 -11.46 0.31 -1.00
C ALA A 257 -12.51 -0.07 -2.06
N ALA A 258 -12.31 0.31 -3.33
CA ALA A 258 -13.17 -0.10 -4.43
C ALA A 258 -13.17 -1.62 -4.65
N LEU A 259 -12.02 -2.28 -4.50
CA LEU A 259 -11.93 -3.74 -4.52
C LEU A 259 -12.64 -4.39 -3.33
N GLY A 260 -12.70 -3.71 -2.19
CA GLY A 260 -13.43 -4.17 -1.00
C GLY A 260 -14.94 -4.23 -1.16
N ALA A 261 -15.51 -3.50 -2.12
CA ALA A 261 -16.92 -3.57 -2.44
C ALA A 261 -17.28 -4.80 -3.29
N LEU A 262 -16.28 -5.49 -3.86
CA LEU A 262 -16.49 -6.68 -4.67
C LEU A 262 -16.62 -7.92 -3.78
N GLN A 263 -17.43 -8.88 -4.24
CA GLN A 263 -17.54 -10.20 -3.60
C GLN A 263 -16.27 -11.03 -3.81
N GLY A 264 -16.05 -11.98 -2.91
CA GLY A 264 -14.90 -12.90 -2.93
C GLY A 264 -13.77 -12.49 -1.98
N HIS A 265 -12.63 -13.15 -2.12
CA HIS A 265 -11.54 -13.14 -1.14
C HIS A 265 -10.37 -12.24 -1.52
N ARG A 266 -10.60 -11.16 -2.30
CA ARG A 266 -9.54 -10.20 -2.70
C ARG A 266 -8.83 -9.59 -1.49
N LEU A 267 -9.56 -8.89 -0.63
CA LEU A 267 -8.98 -8.27 0.56
C LEU A 267 -8.57 -9.31 1.63
N ASP A 268 -9.30 -10.42 1.72
CA ASP A 268 -8.93 -11.50 2.62
C ASP A 268 -7.55 -12.08 2.28
N SER A 269 -7.29 -12.29 0.98
CA SER A 269 -6.00 -12.78 0.51
C SER A 269 -4.85 -11.83 0.86
N LEU A 270 -5.08 -10.53 0.74
CA LEU A 270 -4.12 -9.50 1.14
C LEU A 270 -3.87 -9.53 2.66
N SER A 271 -4.92 -9.62 3.48
CA SER A 271 -4.79 -9.68 4.94
C SER A 271 -4.08 -10.95 5.41
N VAL A 272 -4.33 -12.10 4.76
CA VAL A 272 -3.61 -13.35 5.03
C VAL A 272 -2.13 -13.19 4.71
N LEU A 273 -1.78 -12.70 3.52
CA LEU A 273 -0.37 -12.50 3.15
C LEU A 273 0.33 -11.46 4.03
N ASP A 274 -0.33 -10.37 4.40
CA ASP A 274 0.26 -9.39 5.30
C ASP A 274 0.51 -9.95 6.71
N ARG A 275 -0.40 -10.81 7.20
CA ARG A 275 -0.20 -11.51 8.48
C ARG A 275 0.97 -12.48 8.43
N VAL A 276 1.05 -13.31 7.39
CA VAL A 276 2.17 -14.25 7.18
C VAL A 276 3.48 -13.49 7.00
N ASN A 277 3.48 -12.40 6.23
CA ASN A 277 4.63 -11.51 6.08
C ASN A 277 5.10 -10.98 7.44
N HIS A 278 4.17 -10.49 8.27
CA HIS A 278 4.51 -9.96 9.58
C HIS A 278 5.05 -11.03 10.53
N GLU A 279 4.39 -12.18 10.64
CA GLU A 279 4.72 -13.24 11.60
C GLU A 279 5.93 -14.07 11.16
N SER A 280 5.93 -14.56 9.92
CA SER A 280 6.90 -15.52 9.40
C SER A 280 8.01 -14.88 8.59
N TRP A 281 7.71 -13.90 7.73
CA TRP A 281 8.74 -13.34 6.84
C TRP A 281 9.54 -12.20 7.46
N ARG A 282 9.02 -11.58 8.51
CA ARG A 282 9.65 -10.44 9.21
C ARG A 282 9.97 -10.73 10.67
N ASP A 283 9.84 -11.97 11.13
CA ASP A 283 10.04 -12.39 12.52
C ASP A 283 9.27 -11.51 13.53
N GLY A 284 7.96 -11.34 13.31
CA GLY A 284 7.13 -10.44 14.14
C GLY A 284 7.46 -8.96 13.94
N GLY A 285 7.96 -8.57 12.77
CA GLY A 285 8.33 -7.19 12.43
C GLY A 285 9.74 -6.76 12.86
N ARG A 286 10.55 -7.68 13.42
CA ARG A 286 11.94 -7.42 13.84
C ARG A 286 12.89 -7.28 12.67
N ARG A 287 12.57 -7.88 11.52
CA ARG A 287 13.36 -7.75 10.28
C ARG A 287 12.71 -6.78 9.30
N ALA A 288 13.56 -6.14 8.51
CA ALA A 288 13.14 -5.52 7.27
C ALA A 288 12.51 -6.59 6.35
N GLY A 289 11.50 -6.20 5.58
CA GLY A 289 10.76 -7.09 4.71
C GLY A 289 9.72 -6.32 3.92
N LEU A 290 8.83 -7.05 3.25
CA LEU A 290 7.80 -6.43 2.43
C LEU A 290 6.92 -5.50 3.27
N THR A 291 6.66 -4.31 2.75
CA THR A 291 5.72 -3.37 3.35
C THR A 291 4.29 -3.74 2.94
N PHE A 292 3.31 -3.26 3.68
CA PHE A 292 1.91 -3.36 3.24
C PHE A 292 1.69 -2.68 1.88
N GLY A 293 2.47 -1.64 1.55
CA GLY A 293 2.47 -1.00 0.24
C GLY A 293 2.88 -1.93 -0.90
N HIS A 294 3.88 -2.79 -0.68
CA HIS A 294 4.28 -3.81 -1.66
C HIS A 294 3.15 -4.82 -1.89
N LEU A 295 2.57 -5.36 -0.81
CA LEU A 295 1.47 -6.33 -0.91
C LEU A 295 0.19 -5.72 -1.52
N LYS A 296 -0.11 -4.45 -1.19
CA LYS A 296 -1.18 -3.67 -1.81
C LYS A 296 -0.98 -3.59 -3.33
N THR A 297 0.23 -3.28 -3.77
CA THR A 297 0.56 -3.19 -5.20
C THR A 297 0.45 -4.55 -5.90
N VAL A 298 0.88 -5.63 -5.26
CA VAL A 298 0.70 -7.01 -5.77
C VAL A 298 -0.78 -7.36 -5.95
N LEU A 299 -1.65 -7.03 -4.98
CA LEU A 299 -3.09 -7.27 -5.12
C LEU A 299 -3.68 -6.51 -6.31
N LEU A 300 -3.29 -5.24 -6.49
CA LEU A 300 -3.80 -4.42 -7.59
C LEU A 300 -3.43 -5.04 -8.95
N TRP A 301 -2.19 -5.49 -9.13
CA TRP A 301 -1.77 -6.22 -10.33
C TRP A 301 -2.48 -7.56 -10.48
N ALA A 302 -2.66 -8.31 -9.40
CA ALA A 302 -3.40 -9.57 -9.44
C ALA A 302 -4.86 -9.37 -9.88
N CYS A 303 -5.51 -8.26 -9.51
CA CYS A 303 -6.87 -7.95 -9.97
C CYS A 303 -6.94 -7.66 -11.48
N VAL A 304 -5.90 -7.04 -12.05
CA VAL A 304 -5.79 -6.84 -13.50
C VAL A 304 -5.60 -8.17 -14.22
N LEU A 305 -4.75 -9.04 -13.67
CA LEU A 305 -4.44 -10.34 -14.24
C LEU A 305 -5.59 -11.35 -14.11
N PHE A 306 -6.36 -11.27 -13.03
CA PHE A 306 -7.47 -12.18 -12.72
C PHE A 306 -8.76 -11.39 -12.51
N PRO A 307 -9.39 -10.88 -13.58
CA PRO A 307 -10.51 -9.96 -13.44
C PRO A 307 -11.83 -10.64 -13.08
N ALA A 308 -11.98 -11.94 -13.36
CA ALA A 308 -13.23 -12.67 -13.22
C ALA A 308 -13.61 -12.86 -11.74
N PRO A 309 -14.87 -12.66 -11.31
CA PRO A 309 -15.29 -12.90 -9.93
C PRO A 309 -14.98 -14.31 -9.42
N GLU A 310 -15.05 -15.30 -10.31
CA GLU A 310 -14.79 -16.72 -10.05
C GLU A 310 -13.34 -16.97 -9.60
N ASP A 311 -12.40 -16.15 -10.08
CA ASP A 311 -10.99 -16.21 -9.67
C ASP A 311 -10.79 -15.90 -8.18
N TRP A 312 -11.76 -15.24 -7.55
CA TRP A 312 -11.69 -14.80 -6.16
C TRP A 312 -12.69 -15.51 -5.25
N ALA A 313 -13.45 -16.46 -5.79
CA ALA A 313 -14.52 -17.14 -5.06
C ALA A 313 -13.98 -18.06 -3.94
N GLU A 314 -12.82 -18.69 -4.14
CA GLU A 314 -12.20 -19.60 -3.17
C GLU A 314 -10.95 -18.96 -2.54
N LEU A 315 -10.85 -19.01 -1.21
CA LEU A 315 -9.85 -18.29 -0.43
C LEU A 315 -8.41 -18.72 -0.72
N GLN A 316 -8.14 -20.02 -0.78
CA GLN A 316 -6.80 -20.53 -1.04
C GLN A 316 -6.34 -20.11 -2.44
N GLY A 317 -7.20 -20.26 -3.46
CA GLY A 317 -6.97 -19.81 -4.82
C GLY A 317 -6.73 -18.30 -4.91
N ALA A 318 -7.45 -17.49 -4.13
CA ALA A 318 -7.21 -16.04 -4.07
C ALA A 318 -5.82 -15.72 -3.49
N VAL A 319 -5.40 -16.40 -2.41
CA VAL A 319 -4.04 -16.22 -1.85
C VAL A 319 -2.96 -16.62 -2.85
N TYR A 320 -3.11 -17.77 -3.52
CA TYR A 320 -2.11 -18.23 -4.48
C TYR A 320 -1.98 -17.33 -5.70
N ARG A 321 -3.06 -16.65 -6.14
CA ARG A 321 -3.00 -15.63 -7.19
C ARG A 321 -2.08 -14.46 -6.82
N LEU A 322 -2.13 -14.00 -5.58
CA LEU A 322 -1.18 -12.97 -5.10
C LEU A 322 0.23 -13.54 -4.98
N LEU A 323 0.39 -14.80 -4.53
CA LEU A 323 1.71 -15.43 -4.38
C LEU A 323 2.44 -15.57 -5.72
N VAL A 324 1.77 -16.00 -6.79
CA VAL A 324 2.43 -16.17 -8.10
C VAL A 324 2.88 -14.82 -8.68
N VAL A 325 2.10 -13.76 -8.48
CA VAL A 325 2.48 -12.40 -8.87
C VAL A 325 3.67 -11.93 -8.03
N LEU A 326 3.63 -12.10 -6.71
CA LEU A 326 4.71 -11.73 -5.80
C LEU A 326 6.02 -12.49 -6.10
N LEU A 327 5.95 -13.81 -6.29
CA LEU A 327 7.11 -14.64 -6.63
C LEU A 327 7.73 -14.22 -7.96
N SER A 328 6.92 -13.91 -8.96
CA SER A 328 7.40 -13.42 -10.26
C SER A 328 8.10 -12.06 -10.10
N CYS A 329 7.52 -11.13 -9.34
CA CYS A 329 8.15 -9.83 -9.03
C CYS A 329 9.47 -9.98 -8.26
N LEU A 330 9.53 -10.90 -7.29
CA LEU A 330 10.74 -11.15 -6.51
C LEU A 330 11.84 -11.82 -7.35
N ALA A 331 11.48 -12.78 -8.19
CA ALA A 331 12.41 -13.47 -9.09
C ALA A 331 13.01 -12.51 -10.12
N THR A 332 12.19 -11.63 -10.69
CA THR A 332 12.62 -10.59 -11.66
C THR A 332 13.20 -9.35 -10.99
N ARG A 333 13.15 -9.28 -9.65
CA ARG A 333 13.52 -8.10 -8.85
C ARG A 333 12.81 -6.82 -9.30
N ASN A 334 11.60 -6.96 -9.82
CA ASN A 334 10.80 -5.86 -10.34
C ASN A 334 9.35 -5.95 -9.84
N LEU A 335 8.94 -4.98 -9.02
CA LEU A 335 7.53 -4.73 -8.71
C LEU A 335 7.14 -3.37 -9.28
N PRO A 336 6.57 -3.32 -10.50
CA PRO A 336 6.12 -2.08 -11.12
C PRO A 336 5.10 -1.36 -10.23
N HIS A 337 5.25 -0.05 -10.04
CA HIS A 337 4.25 0.75 -9.36
C HIS A 337 2.95 0.79 -10.18
N PHE A 338 1.80 0.63 -9.52
CA PHE A 338 0.52 0.39 -10.22
C PHE A 338 0.07 1.55 -11.15
N LEU A 339 0.33 2.81 -10.76
CA LEU A 339 -0.01 3.99 -11.57
C LEU A 339 1.16 4.52 -12.41
N HIS A 340 2.36 4.00 -12.18
CA HIS A 340 3.63 4.43 -12.78
C HIS A 340 4.52 3.21 -13.03
N PRO A 341 4.16 2.32 -13.98
CA PRO A 341 4.84 1.04 -14.15
C PRO A 341 6.36 1.14 -14.39
N GLU A 342 6.84 2.30 -14.83
CA GLU A 342 8.25 2.66 -14.96
C GLU A 342 9.03 2.67 -13.63
N LEU A 343 8.34 2.86 -12.50
CA LEU A 343 8.95 2.89 -11.17
C LEU A 343 8.95 1.49 -10.53
N ASN A 344 10.12 0.97 -10.18
CA ASN A 344 10.28 -0.31 -9.50
C ASN A 344 10.29 -0.14 -7.97
N LEU A 345 9.29 -0.70 -7.29
CA LEU A 345 9.17 -0.62 -5.83
C LEU A 345 10.16 -1.50 -5.05
N LEU A 346 10.91 -2.39 -5.71
CA LEU A 346 11.92 -3.24 -5.05
C LEU A 346 13.35 -2.67 -5.09
N GLN A 347 13.62 -1.62 -5.86
CA GLN A 347 14.99 -1.15 -6.15
C GLN A 347 15.71 -0.50 -4.95
N ASP A 348 15.00 0.15 -4.02
CA ASP A 348 15.62 1.01 -2.99
C ASP A 348 15.27 0.63 -1.54
N GLY A 349 14.77 -0.59 -1.30
CA GLY A 349 14.18 -0.96 -0.01
C GLY A 349 15.16 -1.39 1.09
N GLY A 350 16.47 -1.50 0.81
CA GLY A 350 17.41 -2.19 1.71
C GLY A 350 17.02 -3.64 2.01
N LEU A 351 16.20 -4.23 1.12
CA LEU A 351 15.61 -5.56 1.28
C LEU A 351 16.57 -6.60 0.71
N ASP A 352 16.84 -7.64 1.50
CA ASP A 352 17.43 -8.86 0.95
C ASP A 352 16.34 -9.64 0.19
N LEU A 353 16.21 -9.34 -1.10
CA LEU A 353 15.19 -9.94 -1.97
C LEU A 353 15.35 -11.46 -2.09
N ASN A 354 16.56 -12.00 -1.94
CA ASN A 354 16.77 -13.44 -2.00
C ASN A 354 16.16 -14.12 -0.76
N VAL A 355 16.42 -13.58 0.43
CA VAL A 355 15.84 -14.09 1.68
C VAL A 355 14.31 -13.95 1.68
N VAL A 356 13.79 -12.84 1.15
CA VAL A 356 12.34 -12.66 1.02
C VAL A 356 11.77 -13.68 0.03
N TYR A 357 12.40 -13.88 -1.13
CA TYR A 357 11.98 -14.88 -2.13
C TYR A 357 11.92 -16.28 -1.51
N GLU A 358 12.98 -16.73 -0.83
CA GLU A 358 13.03 -18.07 -0.21
C GLU A 358 11.90 -18.28 0.79
N ARG A 359 11.55 -17.26 1.57
CA ARG A 359 10.46 -17.31 2.55
C ARG A 359 9.09 -17.39 1.90
N VAL A 360 8.87 -16.62 0.84
CA VAL A 360 7.62 -16.64 0.07
C VAL A 360 7.47 -17.97 -0.67
N GLU A 361 8.54 -18.49 -1.25
CA GLU A 361 8.58 -19.79 -1.95
C GLU A 361 8.33 -20.95 -0.97
N ALA A 362 8.96 -20.93 0.20
CA ALA A 362 8.73 -21.90 1.26
C ALA A 362 7.27 -21.89 1.72
N PHE A 363 6.68 -20.71 1.91
CA PHE A 363 5.25 -20.59 2.25
C PHE A 363 4.34 -21.10 1.14
N ALA A 364 4.61 -20.76 -0.13
CA ALA A 364 3.84 -21.26 -1.26
C ALA A 364 3.93 -22.80 -1.41
N SER A 365 5.07 -23.38 -1.03
CA SER A 365 5.28 -24.84 -1.00
C SER A 365 4.52 -25.54 0.11
N GLN A 366 4.53 -24.96 1.32
CA GLN A 366 4.02 -25.55 2.56
C GLN A 366 3.37 -24.49 3.47
N PRO A 367 2.18 -23.98 3.12
CA PRO A 367 1.51 -22.93 3.86
C PRO A 367 1.04 -23.39 5.24
N GLU A 368 0.84 -24.70 5.44
CA GLU A 368 0.31 -25.26 6.68
C GLU A 368 1.18 -24.93 7.90
N ALA A 369 2.48 -24.73 7.71
CA ALA A 369 3.38 -24.34 8.80
C ALA A 369 3.10 -22.91 9.31
N SER A 370 2.83 -21.98 8.40
CA SER A 370 2.61 -20.56 8.71
C SER A 370 1.15 -20.23 9.09
N LEU A 371 0.19 -21.04 8.65
CA LEU A 371 -1.24 -20.82 8.96
C LEU A 371 -1.68 -21.41 10.31
N ARG A 372 -0.75 -21.99 11.08
CA ARG A 372 -1.03 -22.54 12.42
C ARG A 372 -1.24 -21.41 13.41
N ILE A 373 -2.39 -21.42 14.08
CA ILE A 373 -2.73 -20.47 15.15
C ILE A 373 -2.35 -21.03 16.52
N HIS A 374 -2.43 -22.36 16.68
CA HIS A 374 -2.14 -23.06 17.93
C HIS A 374 -1.28 -24.31 17.68
N ALA A 375 -0.44 -24.64 18.67
CA ALA A 375 0.41 -25.81 18.67
C ALA A 375 -0.37 -27.14 18.66
N THR A 376 -1.67 -27.13 18.92
CA THR A 376 -2.53 -28.33 18.85
C THR A 376 -2.99 -28.64 17.42
N HIS A 377 -2.75 -27.77 16.44
CA HIS A 377 -3.04 -28.02 15.03
C HIS A 377 -1.92 -28.82 14.32
N LEU A 378 -1.14 -29.60 15.08
CA LEU A 378 -0.04 -30.44 14.60
C LEU A 378 -0.57 -31.67 13.87
N GLY A 379 -0.96 -31.51 12.61
CA GLY A 379 -1.02 -32.60 11.64
C GLY A 379 0.33 -32.78 10.93
N ARG A 380 0.56 -33.95 10.32
CA ARG A 380 1.66 -34.13 9.36
C ARG A 380 1.52 -33.09 8.25
N SER A 381 2.56 -32.29 8.02
CA SER A 381 2.62 -31.41 6.85
C SER A 381 2.62 -32.26 5.58
N PRO A 382 1.82 -31.91 4.56
CA PRO A 382 1.94 -32.54 3.24
C PRO A 382 3.34 -32.30 2.67
N PRO A 383 3.79 -33.16 1.73
CA PRO A 383 5.06 -32.94 1.03
C PRO A 383 5.07 -31.58 0.31
N PRO A 384 6.25 -30.95 0.11
CA PRO A 384 6.34 -29.67 -0.58
C PRO A 384 5.67 -29.73 -1.96
N ARG A 385 4.83 -28.73 -2.27
CA ARG A 385 4.12 -28.65 -3.57
C ARG A 385 5.02 -28.23 -4.73
N ILE A 386 6.15 -27.58 -4.45
CA ILE A 386 7.05 -27.07 -5.49
C ILE A 386 8.09 -28.12 -5.89
N GLY A 387 8.18 -28.39 -7.18
CA GLY A 387 9.31 -29.08 -7.82
C GLY A 387 10.23 -28.13 -8.60
N GLY A 388 11.41 -28.59 -9.01
CA GLY A 388 12.45 -27.75 -9.64
C GLY A 388 12.04 -27.00 -10.92
N GLY A 389 10.96 -27.39 -11.59
CA GLY A 389 10.47 -26.73 -12.82
C GLY A 389 9.75 -25.39 -12.63
N VAL A 390 9.26 -25.07 -11.42
CA VAL A 390 8.53 -23.80 -11.16
C VAL A 390 9.49 -22.61 -11.09
N LYS A 391 10.69 -22.82 -10.53
CA LYS A 391 11.71 -21.78 -10.39
C LYS A 391 12.20 -21.26 -11.74
N ALA A 392 12.37 -22.16 -12.73
CA ALA A 392 12.73 -21.79 -14.09
C ALA A 392 11.62 -20.96 -14.78
N LEU A 393 10.34 -21.31 -14.55
CA LEU A 393 9.22 -20.55 -15.08
C LEU A 393 9.17 -19.15 -14.47
N LEU A 394 9.26 -19.03 -13.14
CA LEU A 394 9.22 -17.75 -12.42
C LEU A 394 10.33 -16.76 -12.83
N GLN A 395 11.43 -17.25 -13.39
CA GLN A 395 12.57 -16.45 -13.84
C GLN A 395 12.51 -16.10 -15.33
N LEU A 396 11.47 -16.52 -16.06
CA LEU A 396 11.33 -16.18 -17.48
C LEU A 396 11.31 -14.66 -17.67
N PRO A 397 11.95 -14.13 -18.72
CA PRO A 397 12.12 -12.69 -18.89
C PRO A 397 10.76 -11.97 -18.93
N ALA A 398 10.58 -11.01 -18.03
CA ALA A 398 9.42 -10.10 -18.03
C ALA A 398 9.44 -9.11 -19.23
N SER A 399 10.44 -9.18 -20.10
CA SER A 399 10.61 -8.31 -21.27
C SER A 399 9.68 -8.66 -22.43
N ASP A 400 9.12 -9.88 -22.50
CA ASP A 400 8.02 -10.18 -23.41
C ASP A 400 6.67 -9.98 -22.67
N PRO A 401 5.81 -9.04 -23.14
CA PRO A 401 4.48 -8.79 -22.57
C PRO A 401 3.61 -10.04 -22.45
N ALA A 402 3.86 -11.09 -23.25
CA ALA A 402 3.16 -12.36 -23.15
C ALA A 402 3.39 -13.08 -21.81
N TYR A 403 4.51 -12.84 -21.12
CA TYR A 403 4.82 -13.39 -19.79
C TYR A 403 4.25 -12.55 -18.63
N TRP A 404 3.46 -11.53 -18.94
CA TRP A 404 2.62 -10.81 -17.98
C TRP A 404 1.12 -10.91 -18.31
N ALA A 405 0.72 -11.94 -19.06
CA ALA A 405 -0.67 -12.25 -19.36
C ALA A 405 -1.26 -13.25 -18.35
N THR A 406 -2.59 -13.22 -18.17
CA THR A 406 -3.33 -14.14 -17.28
C THR A 406 -2.94 -15.61 -17.49
N ALA A 407 -2.85 -16.04 -18.75
CA ALA A 407 -2.55 -17.43 -19.09
C ALA A 407 -1.16 -17.90 -18.61
N TYR A 408 -0.19 -17.00 -18.46
CA TYR A 408 1.13 -17.34 -17.90
C TYR A 408 1.02 -17.64 -16.40
N PHE A 409 0.29 -16.80 -15.66
CA PHE A 409 0.08 -17.04 -14.23
C PHE A 409 -0.82 -18.24 -13.95
N ASP A 410 -1.73 -18.56 -14.86
CA ASP A 410 -2.52 -19.79 -14.83
C ASP A 410 -1.64 -21.04 -14.91
N VAL A 411 -0.60 -21.02 -15.75
CA VAL A 411 0.42 -22.08 -15.80
C VAL A 411 1.15 -22.21 -14.46
N LEU A 412 1.50 -21.10 -13.82
CA LEU A 412 2.12 -21.13 -12.51
C LEU A 412 1.18 -21.75 -11.47
N LEU A 413 -0.09 -21.33 -11.43
CA LEU A 413 -1.10 -21.84 -10.50
C LEU A 413 -1.35 -23.35 -10.65
N ASP A 414 -1.39 -23.86 -11.89
CA ASP A 414 -1.50 -25.29 -12.19
C ASP A 414 -0.33 -26.08 -11.59
N LYS A 415 0.90 -25.54 -11.66
CA LYS A 415 2.08 -26.17 -11.05
C LYS A 415 2.01 -26.27 -9.52
N PHE A 416 1.30 -25.34 -8.87
CA PHE A 416 1.07 -25.42 -7.43
C PHE A 416 -0.02 -26.44 -7.05
N GLN A 417 -0.74 -27.01 -8.02
CA GLN A 417 -1.86 -27.95 -7.83
C GLN A 417 -2.98 -27.38 -6.94
N VAL A 418 -3.11 -26.05 -6.90
CA VAL A 418 -4.08 -25.36 -6.05
C VAL A 418 -5.38 -25.07 -6.79
N PHE A 419 -5.34 -25.03 -8.12
CA PHE A 419 -6.46 -24.60 -8.92
C PHE A 419 -6.61 -25.45 -10.18
N ASN A 420 -7.85 -25.77 -10.54
CA ASN A 420 -8.16 -26.47 -11.78
C ASN A 420 -9.02 -25.53 -12.65
N ILE A 421 -8.42 -25.00 -13.72
CA ILE A 421 -9.11 -24.11 -14.66
C ILE A 421 -10.01 -24.96 -15.54
N GLN A 422 -11.31 -24.66 -15.55
CA GLN A 422 -12.29 -25.34 -16.41
C GLN A 422 -12.64 -24.53 -17.66
N ASP A 423 -12.19 -23.28 -17.73
CA ASP A 423 -12.39 -22.38 -18.86
C ASP A 423 -11.54 -22.82 -20.06
N LYS A 424 -12.21 -23.16 -21.17
CA LYS A 424 -11.58 -23.71 -22.37
C LYS A 424 -10.66 -22.72 -23.07
N ASP A 425 -10.98 -21.43 -23.03
CA ASP A 425 -10.18 -20.39 -23.67
C ASP A 425 -8.89 -20.15 -22.87
N ARG A 426 -8.99 -20.11 -21.53
CA ARG A 426 -7.81 -20.04 -20.64
C ARG A 426 -6.91 -21.27 -20.79
N ILE A 427 -7.49 -22.48 -20.84
CA ILE A 427 -6.71 -23.71 -21.08
C ILE A 427 -5.96 -23.65 -22.42
N SER A 428 -6.63 -23.19 -23.48
CA SER A 428 -6.02 -23.06 -24.81
C SER A 428 -4.87 -22.04 -24.80
N ALA A 429 -5.04 -20.92 -24.11
CA ALA A 429 -4.00 -19.90 -23.93
C ALA A 429 -2.79 -20.43 -23.12
N MET A 430 -3.03 -21.17 -22.04
CA MET A 430 -1.98 -21.84 -21.27
C MET A 430 -1.16 -22.80 -22.13
N GLN A 431 -1.83 -23.61 -22.96
CA GLN A 431 -1.16 -24.54 -23.88
C GLN A 431 -0.29 -23.81 -24.91
N SER A 432 -0.74 -22.65 -25.39
CA SER A 432 0.05 -21.80 -26.28
C SER A 432 1.34 -21.31 -25.61
N ILE A 433 1.26 -20.89 -24.34
CA ILE A 433 2.43 -20.43 -23.57
C ILE A 433 3.41 -21.57 -23.31
N PHE A 434 2.90 -22.75 -22.94
CA PHE A 434 3.74 -23.95 -22.75
C PHE A 434 4.49 -24.36 -24.02
N ARG A 435 3.89 -24.20 -25.21
CA ARG A 435 4.58 -24.45 -26.48
C ARG A 435 5.73 -23.47 -26.69
N LYS A 436 5.52 -22.19 -26.40
CA LYS A 436 6.56 -21.14 -26.51
C LYS A 436 7.73 -21.33 -25.54
N THR A 437 7.47 -21.75 -24.31
CA THR A 437 8.55 -21.98 -23.33
C THR A 437 9.40 -23.20 -23.68
N LYS A 438 8.81 -24.23 -24.31
CA LYS A 438 9.55 -25.38 -24.84
C LYS A 438 10.47 -25.04 -26.02
N THR A 439 10.08 -24.10 -26.88
CA THR A 439 10.92 -23.66 -28.00
C THR A 439 12.14 -22.85 -27.53
N LEU A 440 11.99 -22.02 -26.50
CA LEU A 440 13.10 -21.26 -25.89
C LEU A 440 14.13 -22.17 -25.21
N GLY A 441 13.70 -23.24 -24.53
CA GLY A 441 14.62 -24.23 -23.95
C GLY A 441 15.31 -25.14 -24.97
N GLY A 442 14.91 -25.09 -26.26
CA GLY A 442 15.51 -25.86 -27.34
C GLY A 442 16.55 -25.09 -28.16
N GLU A 443 16.60 -23.76 -28.06
CA GLU A 443 17.58 -22.91 -28.76
C GLU A 443 18.84 -22.62 -27.93
N GLU A 444 18.88 -23.04 -26.65
CA GLU A 444 20.07 -23.00 -25.78
C GLU A 444 20.77 -24.36 -25.61
N SER A 445 20.62 -25.29 -26.57
CA SER A 445 21.34 -26.59 -26.59
C SER A 445 22.39 -26.69 -27.68
#